data_AF-A0A3N5G142-F1
#
_entry.id   AF-A0A3N5G142-F1
#
_cell.length_a   1.000
_cell.length_b   1.000
_cell.length_c   1.000
_cell.angle_alpha   90.00
_cell.angle_beta   90.00
_cell.angle_gamma   90.00
#
_symmetry.space_group_name_H-M   'P 1'
#
loop_
_entity.id
_entity.type
_entity.pdbx_description
1 polymer ?
#
loop_
_entity_poly.entity_id
_entity_poly.type
_entity_poly.pdbx_seq_one_letter_code
_entity_poly.pdbx_strand_id
1 'polypeptide(L)' 'MKAKIIIAGGIVFLLLTWWAVIDISKKDFGSIITKALWGFTAMIPFLGPLIYFAIGYRKGKKIVPNS' A
#
# COMPACT_ATOMS: atom_id res chain seq x y z
N MET A 1 -14.45 14.50 5.29
CA MET A 1 -13.14 14.31 4.60
C MET A 1 -13.39 14.11 3.12
N LYS A 2 -12.77 14.88 2.22
CA LYS A 2 -13.03 14.75 0.77
C LYS A 2 -12.27 13.53 0.23
N ALA A 3 -12.95 12.63 -0.49
CA ALA A 3 -12.34 11.41 -1.06
C ALA A 3 -11.06 11.69 -1.86
N LYS A 4 -10.98 12.86 -2.52
CA LYS A 4 -9.80 13.34 -3.25
C LYS A 4 -8.52 13.34 -2.41
N ILE A 5 -8.59 13.69 -1.12
CA ILE A 5 -7.43 13.73 -0.22
C ILE A 5 -6.93 12.30 0.07
N ILE A 6 -7.86 11.37 0.31
CA ILE A 6 -7.52 9.95 0.55
C ILE A 6 -6.87 9.35 -0.70
N ILE A 7 -7.43 9.64 -1.88
CA ILE A 7 -6.89 9.18 -3.16
C ILE A 7 -5.48 9.76 -3.39
N ALA A 8 -5.28 11.06 -3.19
CA ALA A 8 -3.98 11.70 -3.33
C ALA A 8 -2.94 11.08 -2.38
N GLY A 9 -3.31 10.86 -1.11
CA GLY A 9 -2.46 10.16 -0.15
C GLY A 9 -2.10 8.74 -0.59
N GLY A 10 -3.08 7.98 -1.11
CA GLY A 10 -2.85 6.63 -1.65
C GLY A 10 -1.90 6.61 -2.85
N ILE A 11 -2.01 7.58 -3.76
CA ILE A 11 -1.09 7.71 -4.90
C ILE A 11 0.33 8.02 -4.43
N VAL A 12 0.50 8.96 -3.49
CA VAL A 12 1.82 9.26 -2.91
C VAL A 12 2.43 8.02 -2.26
N PHE A 13 1.64 7.26 -1.50
CA PHE A 13 2.10 6.04 -0.85
C PHE A 13 2.51 4.94 -1.84
N LEU A 14 1.77 4.80 -2.95
CA LEU A 14 2.12 3.89 -4.05
C LEU A 14 3.45 4.28 -4.71
N LEU A 15 3.63 5.56 -5.03
CA LEU A 15 4.87 6.05 -5.65
C LEU A 15 6.09 5.85 -4.74
N LEU A 16 5.94 6.09 -3.44
CA LEU A 16 7.00 5.82 -2.46
C LEU A 16 7.33 4.33 -2.36
N THR A 17 6.32 3.47 -2.47
CA THR A 17 6.52 2.01 -2.46
C THR A 17 7.33 1.55 -3.67
N TRP A 18 6.98 2.01 -4.88
CA TRP A 18 7.74 1.69 -6.09
C TRP A 18 9.16 2.25 -6.03
N TRP A 19 9.32 3.47 -5.53
CA TRP A 19 10.65 4.04 -5.35
C TRP A 19 11.49 3.20 -4.38
N ALA A 20 10.95 2.81 -3.23
CA ALA A 20 11.65 1.95 -2.28
C ALA A 20 12.09 0.62 -2.92
N VAL A 21 11.22 -0.04 -3.70
CA VAL A 21 11.57 -1.28 -4.41
C VAL A 21 12.71 -1.07 -5.42
N ILE A 22 12.65 0.01 -6.21
CA ILE A 22 13.71 0.35 -7.17
C ILE A 22 15.02 0.63 -6.43
N ASP A 23 14.99 1.39 -5.34
CA ASP A 23 16.16 1.71 -4.53
C ASP A 23 16.79 0.44 -3.92
N ILE A 24 15.96 -0.43 -3.32
CA ILE A 24 16.39 -1.72 -2.78
C ILE A 24 17.03 -2.57 -3.89
N SER A 25 16.45 -2.63 -5.08
CA SER A 25 17.01 -3.42 -6.18
C SER A 25 18.42 -2.99 -6.58
N LYS A 26 18.69 -1.67 -6.54
CA LYS A 26 19.93 -1.04 -6.98
C LYS A 26 21.03 -1.04 -5.92
N LYS A 27 20.69 -1.20 -4.63
CA LYS A 27 21.65 -1.19 -3.53
C LYS A 27 22.19 -2.57 -3.20
N ASP A 28 23.45 -2.60 -2.79
CA ASP A 28 24.04 -3.73 -2.10
C ASP A 28 23.90 -3.51 -0.58
N PHE A 29 23.39 -4.51 0.12
CA PHE A 29 23.17 -4.49 1.56
C PHE A 29 24.17 -5.38 2.30
N GLY A 30 25.19 -5.91 1.62
CA GLY A 30 26.22 -6.80 2.18
C GLY A 30 25.74 -8.23 2.46
N SER A 31 24.42 -8.44 2.55
CA SER A 31 23.79 -9.76 2.70
C SER A 31 22.44 -9.80 2.00
N ILE A 32 22.15 -10.95 1.39
CA ILE A 32 20.85 -11.23 0.77
C ILE A 32 19.69 -11.19 1.78
N ILE A 33 19.94 -11.59 3.04
CA ILE A 33 18.92 -11.59 4.10
C ILE A 33 18.53 -10.16 4.43
N THR A 34 19.50 -9.27 4.59
CA THR A 34 19.25 -7.84 4.84
C THR A 34 18.45 -7.22 3.70
N LYS A 35 18.80 -7.54 2.45
CA LYS A 35 18.06 -7.07 1.26
C LYS A 35 16.61 -7.57 1.25
N ALA A 36 16.38 -8.84 1.62
CA ALA A 36 15.05 -9.42 1.72
C ALA A 36 14.21 -8.77 2.82
N LEU A 37 14.79 -8.45 3.99
CA LEU A 37 14.11 -7.75 5.08
C LEU A 37 13.61 -6.36 4.65
N TRP A 38 14.44 -5.60 3.93
CA TRP A 38 14.02 -4.32 3.36
C TRP A 38 12.93 -4.49 2.30
N GLY A 39 13.04 -5.51 1.45
CA GLY A 39 12.00 -5.86 0.48
C GLY A 39 10.65 -6.15 1.15
N PHE A 40 10.65 -6.95 2.22
CA PHE A 40 9.45 -7.24 3.01
C PHE A 40 8.89 -5.99 3.70
N THR A 41 9.76 -5.12 4.21
CA THR A 41 9.37 -3.85 4.82
C THR A 41 8.65 -2.94 3.82
N ALA A 42 9.11 -2.89 2.57
CA ALA A 42 8.44 -2.15 1.50
C ALA A 42 7.05 -2.72 1.16
N MET A 43 6.67 -3.91 1.63
CA MET A 43 5.35 -4.50 1.39
C MET A 43 4.28 -4.09 2.41
N ILE A 44 4.64 -3.43 3.52
CA ILE A 44 3.67 -2.94 4.53
C ILE A 44 2.47 -2.17 3.93
N PRO A 45 2.65 -1.29 2.91
CA PRO A 45 1.55 -0.59 2.24
C PRO A 45 0.44 -1.50 1.70
N PHE A 46 0.76 -2.75 1.36
CA PHE A 46 -0.22 -3.69 0.81
C PHE A 46 -1.08 -4.37 1.89
N LEU A 47 -0.71 -4.31 3.17
CA LEU A 47 -1.48 -4.95 4.24
C LEU A 47 -2.86 -4.32 4.45
N GLY A 48 -2.96 -3.00 4.35
CA GLY A 48 -4.23 -2.27 4.50
C GLY A 48 -5.31 -2.73 3.51
N PRO A 49 -5.04 -2.72 2.19
CA PRO A 49 -5.94 -3.27 1.19
C PRO A 49 -6.30 -4.74 1.45
N LEU A 50 -5.34 -5.60 1.82
CA LEU A 50 -5.60 -7.00 2.12
C LEU A 50 -6.61 -7.16 3.27
N ILE A 51 -6.43 -6.43 4.36
CA ILE A 51 -7.36 -6.45 5.50
C ILE A 51 -8.73 -5.91 5.09
N TYR A 52 -8.77 -4.83 4.32
CA TYR A 52 -10.03 -4.25 3.86
C TYR A 52 -10.81 -5.23 2.97
N PHE A 53 -10.15 -5.89 2.01
CA PHE A 53 -10.82 -6.87 1.15
C PHE A 53 -11.13 -8.19 1.87
N ALA A 54 -10.36 -8.58 2.88
CA ALA A 54 -10.67 -9.76 3.68
C ALA A 54 -11.93 -9.56 4.54
N ILE A 55 -12.08 -8.39 5.18
CA ILE A 55 -13.09 -8.17 6.23
C ILE A 55 -13.97 -6.95 5.95
N GLY A 56 -13.35 -5.81 5.61
CA GLY A 56 -14.03 -4.51 5.53
C GLY A 56 -15.03 -4.37 4.39
N TYR A 57 -14.75 -4.93 3.21
CA TYR A 57 -15.59 -4.76 2.02
C TYR A 57 -17.01 -5.28 2.22
N ARG A 58 -17.17 -6.34 3.04
CA ARG A 58 -18.48 -6.96 3.35
C ARG A 58 -19.32 -6.14 4.33
N LYS A 59 -18.73 -5.16 5.01
CA LYS A 59 -19.40 -4.37 6.07
C LYS A 59 -20.10 -3.11 5.54
N GLY A 60 -19.83 -2.69 4.29
CA GLY A 60 -20.43 -1.50 3.69
C GLY A 60 -21.77 -1.81 2.99
N LYS A 61 -22.71 -0.85 3.01
CA LYS A 61 -23.91 -0.86 2.16
C LYS A 61 -23.75 0.16 1.04
N LYS A 62 -24.27 -0.14 -0.15
CA LYS A 62 -24.33 0.84 -1.24
C LYS A 62 -25.23 1.99 -0.81
N ILE A 63 -24.78 3.22 -1.00
CA ILE A 63 -25.65 4.38 -0.90
C ILE A 63 -26.55 4.32 -2.14
N VAL A 64 -27.81 3.96 -1.95
CA VAL A 64 -28.83 4.07 -2.99
C VAL A 64 -29.27 5.53 -3.01
N PRO A 65 -28.99 6.30 -4.08
CA PRO A 65 -29.53 7.64 -4.19
C PRO A 65 -31.06 7.52 -4.27
N ASN A 66 -31.80 8.27 -3.44
CA ASN A 66 -33.26 8.35 -3.62
C ASN A 66 -33.54 8.89 -5.03
N SER A 67 -34.30 8.12 -5.81
CA SER A 67 -34.79 8.44 -7.15
C SER A 67 -35.74 9.61 -7.16
#